data_AF-A0AA35MD03-F1
#
_entry.id   AF-A0AA35MD03-F1
#
_cell.length_a   1.000
_cell.length_b   1.000
_cell.length_c   1.000
_cell.angle_alpha   90.00
_cell.angle_beta   90.00
_cell.angle_gamma   90.00
#
_symmetry.space_group_name_H-M   'P 1'
#
loop_
_entity.id
_entity.type
_entity.pdbx_description
1 polymer ?
#
loop_
_entity_poly.entity_id
_entity_poly.type
_entity_poly.pdbx_seq_one_letter_code
_entity_poly.pdbx_strand_id
1 'polypeptide(L)'
;MQYKKAVVVGLVLRLQHVWAAPQGTKVTARAEPANFTANPNIGGGGTIFKDSAHFRLYNNTGSEESTDIALAHLEASYDCYIVGLGYRSTGLSYYDEDDTGPWTKTNVYYSPDIDAGGLMNTDWDTGLGWLQINPKYITDAGYLSHEYGHIVTHSQKRWVDQDNTSAWWETWANWFADTYKTSDICAAARAAHGRPVDKTEFYPDVTVGNSHLPIVVGGTNGNLYRAWPFMTYLTTNLDNIPNAGLDIMRQINIQYRSGSGETPLHTLQRILGPIGPIVGAYWARMAYVDIDNPVAREYFWQKYSNLTFDNVDQNGNGSYTVKPARSPGYMGASMIPLNATSSNVRVDITANGTYTASLVFFNGKTNATRYVDVVDTATTGVSTDEEVTLVVANTPKELITYNGYEPIPELYYGLDFTFKLCGATA
;
A
#
# COMPACT_ATOMS: atom_id res chain seq x y z
N MET A 1 2.88 -53.50 49.77
CA MET A 1 3.79 -53.47 48.61
C MET A 1 3.17 -52.59 47.53
N GLN A 2 3.67 -51.36 47.40
CA GLN A 2 3.24 -50.41 46.36
C GLN A 2 4.02 -50.69 45.07
N TYR A 3 3.32 -50.91 43.96
CA TYR A 3 3.94 -50.92 42.63
C TYR A 3 3.55 -49.64 41.89
N LYS A 4 4.54 -48.78 41.68
CA LYS A 4 4.47 -47.57 40.85
C LYS A 4 4.42 -47.99 39.36
N LYS A 5 3.41 -47.50 38.63
CA LYS A 5 3.40 -47.53 37.16
C LYS A 5 4.20 -46.33 36.63
N ALA A 6 5.25 -46.59 35.88
CA ALA A 6 5.97 -45.58 35.11
C ALA A 6 5.29 -45.40 33.74
N VAL A 7 5.00 -44.16 33.38
CA VAL A 7 4.52 -43.75 32.05
C VAL A 7 5.75 -43.45 31.20
N VAL A 8 5.91 -44.18 30.08
CA VAL A 8 6.94 -43.91 29.07
C VAL A 8 6.30 -43.01 28.00
N VAL A 9 6.79 -41.77 27.89
CA VAL A 9 6.44 -40.85 26.79
C VAL A 9 7.42 -41.10 25.65
N GLY A 10 6.92 -41.65 24.54
CA GLY A 10 7.68 -41.83 23.31
C GLY A 10 7.79 -40.51 22.54
N LEU A 11 8.99 -39.95 22.48
CA LEU A 11 9.33 -38.80 21.65
C LEU A 11 9.56 -39.28 20.20
N VAL A 12 8.64 -38.96 19.29
CA VAL A 12 8.82 -39.21 17.85
C VAL A 12 9.58 -38.03 17.24
N LEU A 13 10.90 -38.18 17.04
CA LEU A 13 11.68 -37.24 16.22
C LEU A 13 11.32 -37.44 14.74
N ARG A 14 10.74 -36.42 14.11
CA ARG A 14 10.66 -36.30 12.64
C ARG A 14 11.96 -35.70 12.13
N LEU A 15 12.77 -36.51 11.44
CA LEU A 15 13.92 -36.05 10.66
C LEU A 15 13.45 -35.29 9.42
N GLN A 16 13.48 -33.95 9.47
CA GLN A 16 13.38 -33.12 8.27
C GLN A 16 14.73 -33.17 7.54
N HIS A 17 14.73 -33.72 6.32
CA HIS A 17 15.87 -33.63 5.41
C HIS A 17 15.94 -32.20 4.87
N VAL A 18 16.83 -31.40 5.44
CA VAL A 18 17.21 -30.10 4.90
C VAL A 18 18.14 -30.36 3.71
N TRP A 19 17.66 -30.13 2.49
CA TRP A 19 18.52 -30.01 1.33
C TRP A 19 19.26 -28.67 1.44
N ALA A 20 20.51 -28.70 1.89
CA ALA A 20 21.37 -27.53 1.86
C ALA A 20 21.79 -27.28 0.40
N ALA A 21 21.40 -26.12 -0.15
CA ALA A 21 21.93 -25.63 -1.40
C ALA A 21 23.46 -25.38 -1.25
N PRO A 22 24.25 -25.48 -2.35
CA PRO A 22 25.68 -25.22 -2.30
C PRO A 22 25.91 -23.78 -1.82
N GLN A 23 26.58 -23.62 -0.68
CA GLN A 23 27.02 -22.31 -0.21
C GLN A 23 28.19 -21.87 -1.09
N GLY A 24 27.91 -21.08 -2.12
CA GLY A 24 28.91 -20.21 -2.70
C GLY A 24 29.49 -19.32 -1.61
N THR A 25 30.81 -19.10 -1.64
CA THR A 25 31.49 -18.14 -0.77
C THR A 25 30.84 -16.77 -0.93
N LYS A 26 29.96 -16.39 0.02
CA LYS A 26 29.43 -15.03 0.11
C LYS A 26 30.59 -14.11 0.45
N VAL A 27 30.95 -13.24 -0.49
CA VAL A 27 31.77 -12.07 -0.19
C VAL A 27 31.05 -11.30 0.92
N THR A 28 31.74 -11.02 2.03
CA THR A 28 31.17 -10.19 3.11
C THR A 28 30.86 -8.81 2.55
N ALA A 29 29.58 -8.43 2.54
CA ALA A 29 29.14 -7.11 2.13
C ALA A 29 29.91 -6.04 2.92
N ARG A 30 30.44 -5.04 2.22
CA ARG A 30 31.14 -3.92 2.85
C ARG A 30 30.12 -3.09 3.64
N ALA A 31 30.51 -2.66 4.85
CA ALA A 31 29.64 -1.82 5.66
C ALA A 31 29.37 -0.49 4.95
N GLU A 32 28.09 -0.11 4.91
CA GLU A 32 27.65 1.17 4.36
C GLU A 32 28.28 2.34 5.13
N PRO A 33 28.90 3.33 4.45
CA PRO A 33 29.52 4.47 5.11
C PRO A 33 28.48 5.49 5.55
N ALA A 34 28.70 6.14 6.70
CA ALA A 34 27.82 7.21 7.20
C ALA A 34 27.72 8.46 6.29
N ASN A 35 28.62 8.60 5.31
CA ASN A 35 28.57 9.66 4.31
C ASN A 35 28.87 9.06 2.94
N PHE A 36 27.99 9.32 1.98
CA PHE A 36 28.15 8.85 0.62
C PHE A 36 29.05 9.78 -0.19
N THR A 37 29.67 9.22 -1.23
CA THR A 37 30.51 9.99 -2.15
C THR A 37 29.61 10.71 -3.14
N ALA A 38 29.81 12.00 -3.38
CA ALA A 38 29.05 12.69 -4.41
C ALA A 38 29.53 12.31 -5.81
N ASN A 39 28.59 12.23 -6.77
CA ASN A 39 28.90 12.08 -8.18
C ASN A 39 28.17 13.15 -8.99
N PRO A 40 28.85 14.22 -9.43
CA PRO A 40 28.21 15.32 -10.16
C PRO A 40 27.84 14.99 -11.60
N ASN A 41 28.21 13.82 -12.10
CA ASN A 41 27.93 13.40 -13.48
C ASN A 41 26.56 12.71 -13.63
N ILE A 42 25.85 12.46 -12.53
CA ILE A 42 24.51 11.83 -12.55
C ILE A 42 23.47 12.94 -12.67
N GLY A 43 22.71 12.96 -13.77
CA GLY A 43 21.69 13.98 -14.04
C GLY A 43 22.26 15.28 -14.62
N GLY A 44 21.69 16.43 -14.26
CA GLY A 44 21.99 17.72 -14.90
C GLY A 44 23.32 18.39 -14.47
N GLY A 45 24.00 17.87 -13.45
CA GLY A 45 25.20 18.48 -12.87
C GLY A 45 24.99 19.89 -12.29
N GLY A 46 26.09 20.59 -11.99
CA GLY A 46 26.05 21.95 -11.45
C GLY A 46 27.18 22.25 -10.48
N THR A 47 27.39 23.53 -10.19
CA THR A 47 28.45 24.00 -9.28
C THR A 47 27.92 24.59 -7.99
N ILE A 48 26.61 24.84 -7.91
CA ILE A 48 25.92 25.34 -6.73
C ILE A 48 25.10 24.20 -6.14
N PHE A 49 25.51 23.72 -4.97
CA PHE A 49 24.85 22.61 -4.28
C PHE A 49 25.03 22.69 -2.77
N LYS A 50 24.17 21.95 -2.04
CA LYS A 50 24.33 21.63 -0.62
C LYS A 50 24.27 20.11 -0.44
N ASP A 51 25.15 19.59 0.40
CA ASP A 51 25.23 18.17 0.73
C ASP A 51 24.62 17.89 2.10
N SER A 52 23.95 16.74 2.21
CA SER A 52 23.70 16.04 3.48
C SER A 52 24.50 14.72 3.48
N ALA A 53 24.22 13.75 4.35
CA ALA A 53 24.96 12.49 4.41
C ALA A 53 24.79 11.63 3.14
N HIS A 54 23.54 11.51 2.67
CA HIS A 54 23.14 10.62 1.57
C HIS A 54 22.66 11.37 0.32
N PHE A 55 22.43 12.68 0.40
CA PHE A 55 21.88 13.47 -0.70
C PHE A 55 22.73 14.68 -1.07
N ARG A 56 22.60 15.10 -2.33
CA ARG A 56 23.12 16.37 -2.83
C ARG A 56 22.01 17.12 -3.54
N LEU A 57 21.72 18.35 -3.11
CA LEU A 57 20.72 19.21 -3.73
C LEU A 57 21.40 20.30 -4.57
N TYR A 58 21.08 20.34 -5.85
CA TYR A 58 21.62 21.24 -6.87
C TYR A 58 20.68 22.41 -7.20
N ASN A 59 21.28 23.48 -7.71
CA ASN A 59 20.59 24.63 -8.33
C ASN A 59 19.54 25.26 -7.42
N ASN A 60 19.81 25.30 -6.11
CA ASN A 60 18.92 25.95 -5.16
C ASN A 60 18.79 27.45 -5.50
N THR A 61 17.68 27.83 -6.15
CA THR A 61 17.26 29.23 -6.27
C THR A 61 16.27 29.63 -5.17
N GLY A 62 15.92 28.68 -4.28
CA GLY A 62 15.20 28.93 -3.04
C GLY A 62 16.11 29.42 -1.91
N SER A 63 15.53 29.63 -0.72
CA SER A 63 16.31 30.03 0.46
C SER A 63 17.19 28.88 0.97
N GLU A 64 18.23 29.21 1.75
CA GLU A 64 19.02 28.20 2.46
C GLU A 64 18.13 27.34 3.38
N GLU A 65 17.14 27.97 4.03
CA GLU A 65 16.14 27.30 4.86
C GLU A 65 15.33 26.25 4.07
N SER A 66 14.86 26.57 2.85
CA SER A 66 14.13 25.60 2.02
C SER A 66 15.00 24.39 1.67
N THR A 67 16.29 24.60 1.43
CA THR A 67 17.23 23.49 1.17
C THR A 67 17.42 22.62 2.40
N ASP A 68 17.56 23.22 3.58
CA ASP A 68 17.72 22.47 4.82
C ASP A 68 16.47 21.66 5.17
N ILE A 69 15.29 22.22 4.92
CA ILE A 69 14.02 21.50 5.06
C ILE A 69 13.97 20.31 4.09
N ALA A 70 14.33 20.53 2.82
CA ALA A 70 14.31 19.48 1.81
C ALA A 70 15.25 18.32 2.16
N LEU A 71 16.51 18.64 2.49
CA LEU A 71 17.51 17.64 2.89
C LEU A 71 17.09 16.91 4.16
N ALA A 72 16.50 17.60 5.15
CA ALA A 72 15.99 16.95 6.36
C ALA A 72 14.85 15.95 6.07
N HIS A 73 13.96 16.26 5.13
CA HIS A 73 12.91 15.31 4.73
C HIS A 73 13.49 14.08 4.01
N LEU A 74 14.46 14.28 3.12
CA LEU A 74 15.13 13.20 2.39
C LEU A 74 15.95 12.30 3.32
N GLU A 75 16.73 12.87 4.24
CA GLU A 75 17.49 12.11 5.24
C GLU A 75 16.56 11.34 6.20
N ALA A 76 15.45 11.94 6.63
CA ALA A 76 14.45 11.23 7.43
C ALA A 76 13.78 10.08 6.66
N SER A 77 13.57 10.25 5.35
CA SER A 77 13.03 9.18 4.49
C SER A 77 14.05 8.05 4.32
N TYR A 78 15.33 8.40 4.14
CA TYR A 78 16.43 7.44 4.11
C TYR A 78 16.51 6.61 5.39
N ASP A 79 16.52 7.28 6.54
CA ASP A 79 16.55 6.63 7.85
C ASP A 79 15.33 5.74 8.07
N CYS A 80 14.15 6.15 7.62
CA CYS A 80 12.97 5.29 7.73
C CYS A 80 13.09 4.04 6.85
N TYR A 81 13.34 4.22 5.55
CA TYR A 81 13.19 3.13 4.59
C TYR A 81 14.41 2.24 4.48
N ILE A 82 15.59 2.83 4.45
CA ILE A 82 16.83 2.08 4.27
C ILE A 82 17.28 1.52 5.61
N VAL A 83 17.41 2.38 6.62
CA VAL A 83 17.89 1.95 7.94
C VAL A 83 16.80 1.23 8.73
N GLY A 84 15.58 1.78 8.77
CA GLY A 84 14.47 1.24 9.56
C GLY A 84 13.80 0.01 8.95
N LEU A 85 13.46 0.06 7.66
CA LEU A 85 12.76 -1.03 6.96
C LEU A 85 13.67 -1.97 6.16
N GLY A 86 14.98 -1.70 6.10
CA GLY A 86 15.95 -2.61 5.49
C GLY A 86 15.84 -2.73 3.98
N TYR A 87 15.32 -1.70 3.31
CA TYR A 87 15.41 -1.60 1.85
C TYR A 87 16.87 -1.50 1.41
N ARG A 88 17.15 -1.92 0.18
CA ARG A 88 18.48 -1.77 -0.42
C ARG A 88 18.86 -0.29 -0.48
N SER A 89 20.10 0.03 -0.12
CA SER A 89 20.59 1.42 -0.11
C SER A 89 20.47 2.06 -1.49
N THR A 90 19.92 3.27 -1.52
CA THR A 90 19.78 4.07 -2.74
C THR A 90 21.10 4.64 -3.25
N GLY A 91 22.18 4.52 -2.47
CA GLY A 91 23.51 4.90 -2.93
C GLY A 91 24.21 3.84 -3.77
N LEU A 92 23.65 2.64 -3.87
CA LEU A 92 24.21 1.55 -4.65
C LEU A 92 23.65 1.55 -6.07
N SER A 93 24.52 1.37 -7.06
CA SER A 93 24.11 1.16 -8.45
C SER A 93 23.14 -0.01 -8.56
N TYR A 94 22.14 0.10 -9.44
CA TYR A 94 21.30 -1.02 -9.84
C TYR A 94 22.14 -2.22 -10.33
N TYR A 95 23.28 -1.95 -10.96
CA TYR A 95 24.18 -2.95 -11.52
C TYR A 95 25.17 -3.55 -10.49
N ASP A 96 25.23 -3.04 -9.26
CA ASP A 96 26.06 -3.64 -8.20
C ASP A 96 25.43 -4.95 -7.75
N GLU A 97 26.01 -6.08 -8.13
CA GLU A 97 25.49 -7.44 -7.85
C GLU A 97 25.65 -7.85 -6.38
N ASP A 98 26.70 -7.36 -5.72
CA ASP A 98 27.13 -7.82 -4.40
C ASP A 98 26.84 -6.83 -3.27
N ASP A 99 26.28 -5.66 -3.60
CA ASP A 99 25.97 -4.57 -2.67
C ASP A 99 27.20 -4.13 -1.85
N THR A 100 28.33 -3.99 -2.54
CA THR A 100 29.63 -3.67 -1.93
C THR A 100 30.10 -2.24 -2.21
N GLY A 101 29.31 -1.47 -2.95
CA GLY A 101 29.57 -0.08 -3.29
C GLY A 101 30.33 0.08 -4.61
N PRO A 102 30.72 1.31 -4.96
CA PRO A 102 30.71 2.51 -4.11
C PRO A 102 29.31 3.06 -3.79
N TRP A 103 29.15 3.64 -2.60
CA TRP A 103 27.94 4.36 -2.22
C TRP A 103 28.00 5.81 -2.69
N THR A 104 27.01 6.19 -3.49
CA THR A 104 26.90 7.49 -4.15
C THR A 104 25.73 8.28 -3.60
N LYS A 105 25.90 9.59 -3.38
CA LYS A 105 24.77 10.44 -2.96
C LYS A 105 23.70 10.46 -4.04
N THR A 106 22.43 10.46 -3.65
CA THR A 106 21.33 10.72 -4.58
C THR A 106 21.29 12.21 -4.90
N ASN A 107 21.40 12.55 -6.20
CA ASN A 107 21.31 13.93 -6.65
C ASN A 107 19.85 14.39 -6.76
N VAL A 108 19.58 15.62 -6.33
CA VAL A 108 18.26 16.25 -6.36
C VAL A 108 18.40 17.61 -7.04
N TYR A 109 17.57 17.89 -8.04
CA TYR A 109 17.63 19.11 -8.84
C TYR A 109 16.38 19.95 -8.69
N TYR A 110 16.57 21.20 -8.30
CA TYR A 110 15.55 22.23 -8.44
C TYR A 110 15.25 22.46 -9.93
N SER A 111 14.03 22.09 -10.36
CA SER A 111 13.67 22.06 -11.77
C SER A 111 12.38 22.86 -12.00
N PRO A 112 12.46 24.18 -12.32
CA PRO A 112 11.28 25.01 -12.49
C PRO A 112 10.43 24.68 -13.72
N ASP A 113 11.02 24.01 -14.71
CA ASP A 113 10.40 23.75 -16.00
C ASP A 113 9.66 22.41 -16.10
N ILE A 114 9.55 21.65 -14.99
CA ILE A 114 8.74 20.43 -14.96
C ILE A 114 7.28 20.75 -14.62
N ASP A 115 6.36 20.19 -15.41
CA ASP A 115 4.92 20.33 -15.19
C ASP A 115 4.41 19.45 -14.03
N ALA A 116 5.21 18.46 -13.61
CA ALA A 116 4.94 17.59 -12.46
C ALA A 116 5.43 18.21 -11.14
N GLY A 117 5.01 17.64 -9.99
CA GLY A 117 5.52 18.08 -8.69
C GLY A 117 6.95 17.62 -8.42
N GLY A 118 7.29 16.44 -8.93
CA GLY A 118 8.62 15.88 -8.99
C GLY A 118 8.71 14.82 -10.08
N LEU A 119 9.93 14.35 -10.35
CA LEU A 119 10.22 13.24 -11.24
C LEU A 119 11.46 12.49 -10.75
N MET A 120 11.31 11.18 -10.59
CA MET A 120 12.45 10.27 -10.55
C MET A 120 12.99 10.01 -11.96
N ASN A 121 14.31 10.07 -12.08
CA ASN A 121 15.04 9.76 -13.29
C ASN A 121 16.10 8.68 -13.00
N THR A 122 16.49 7.93 -14.03
CA THR A 122 17.58 6.95 -13.96
C THR A 122 18.72 7.38 -14.87
N ASP A 123 19.94 7.37 -14.33
CA ASP A 123 21.16 7.43 -15.13
C ASP A 123 21.51 6.00 -15.56
N TRP A 124 21.25 5.67 -16.82
CA TRP A 124 21.38 4.29 -17.32
C TRP A 124 22.83 3.81 -17.40
N ASP A 125 23.80 4.72 -17.50
CA ASP A 125 25.22 4.37 -17.56
C ASP A 125 25.73 3.91 -16.19
N THR A 126 25.30 4.59 -15.13
CA THR A 126 25.71 4.27 -13.75
C THR A 126 24.72 3.36 -13.02
N GLY A 127 23.48 3.24 -13.50
CA GLY A 127 22.39 2.52 -12.85
C GLY A 127 21.84 3.21 -11.60
N LEU A 128 22.18 4.49 -11.37
CA LEU A 128 21.76 5.25 -10.20
C LEU A 128 20.55 6.12 -10.51
N GLY A 129 19.66 6.26 -9.52
CA GLY A 129 18.52 7.15 -9.61
C GLY A 129 18.87 8.57 -9.13
N TRP A 130 18.15 9.56 -9.66
CA TRP A 130 18.23 10.97 -9.24
C TRP A 130 16.87 11.66 -9.38
N LEU A 131 16.69 12.79 -8.71
CA LEU A 131 15.39 13.47 -8.60
C LEU A 131 15.39 14.85 -9.26
N GLN A 132 14.27 15.20 -9.88
CA GLN A 132 13.89 16.57 -10.18
C GLN A 132 12.70 16.93 -9.31
N ILE A 133 12.72 18.09 -8.67
CA ILE A 133 11.61 18.57 -7.85
C ILE A 133 11.23 19.96 -8.32
N ASN A 134 9.94 20.18 -8.50
CA ASN A 134 9.44 21.49 -8.84
C ASN A 134 9.66 22.43 -7.63
N PRO A 135 10.21 23.64 -7.86
CA PRO A 135 10.38 24.71 -6.89
C PRO A 135 9.29 24.81 -5.82
N LYS A 136 8.04 24.72 -6.26
CA LYS A 136 6.84 24.92 -5.44
C LYS A 136 6.71 23.87 -4.33
N TYR A 137 7.28 22.68 -4.53
CA TYR A 137 7.12 21.52 -3.65
C TYR A 137 8.43 21.06 -3.01
N ILE A 138 9.52 21.84 -3.14
CA ILE A 138 10.82 21.43 -2.61
C ILE A 138 10.85 21.27 -1.09
N THR A 139 9.90 21.86 -0.36
CA THR A 139 9.75 21.71 1.10
C THR A 139 8.58 20.81 1.47
N ASP A 140 7.90 20.20 0.49
CA ASP A 140 6.74 19.33 0.72
C ASP A 140 7.22 17.89 0.95
N ALA A 141 6.95 17.39 2.16
CA ALA A 141 7.29 16.04 2.57
C ALA A 141 6.70 14.95 1.66
N GLY A 142 5.47 15.17 1.18
CA GLY A 142 4.77 14.22 0.32
C GLY A 142 5.46 14.06 -1.00
N TYR A 143 5.76 15.16 -1.69
CA TYR A 143 6.48 15.11 -2.96
C TYR A 143 7.89 14.54 -2.82
N LEU A 144 8.67 15.01 -1.83
CA LEU A 144 10.04 14.50 -1.65
C LEU A 144 10.08 13.01 -1.33
N SER A 145 9.24 12.54 -0.39
CA SER A 145 9.21 11.12 -0.02
C SER A 145 8.56 10.25 -1.10
N HIS A 146 7.63 10.79 -1.89
CA HIS A 146 7.06 10.11 -3.05
C HIS A 146 8.14 9.82 -4.09
N GLU A 147 8.83 10.86 -4.56
CA GLU A 147 9.87 10.72 -5.57
C GLU A 147 11.05 9.89 -5.07
N TYR A 148 11.44 10.08 -3.81
CA TYR A 148 12.45 9.22 -3.20
C TYR A 148 11.98 7.76 -3.11
N GLY A 149 10.69 7.51 -2.87
CA GLY A 149 10.09 6.18 -2.91
C GLY A 149 10.29 5.47 -4.26
N HIS A 150 10.26 6.20 -5.38
CA HIS A 150 10.64 5.65 -6.68
C HIS A 150 12.11 5.23 -6.74
N ILE A 151 13.02 6.02 -6.17
CA ILE A 151 14.45 5.67 -6.09
C ILE A 151 14.66 4.42 -5.23
N VAL A 152 13.98 4.34 -4.07
CA VAL A 152 14.01 3.15 -3.20
C VAL A 152 13.54 1.93 -3.98
N THR A 153 12.42 2.04 -4.69
CA THR A 153 11.85 0.97 -5.51
C THR A 153 12.82 0.54 -6.62
N HIS A 154 13.38 1.50 -7.35
CA HIS A 154 14.40 1.24 -8.38
C HIS A 154 15.61 0.51 -7.81
N SER A 155 16.14 1.01 -6.69
CA SER A 155 17.33 0.45 -6.05
C SER A 155 17.12 -0.99 -5.57
N GLN A 156 15.88 -1.38 -5.25
CA GLN A 156 15.53 -2.72 -4.78
C GLN A 156 15.51 -3.78 -5.90
N LYS A 157 15.59 -3.33 -7.16
CA LYS A 157 15.65 -4.13 -8.39
C LYS A 157 14.38 -4.90 -8.73
N ARG A 158 14.41 -5.59 -9.88
CA ARG A 158 13.42 -6.56 -10.40
C ARG A 158 12.08 -6.01 -10.85
N TRP A 159 11.61 -4.94 -10.20
CA TRP A 159 10.26 -4.44 -10.36
C TRP A 159 10.14 -3.31 -11.38
N VAL A 160 11.25 -2.63 -11.67
CA VAL A 160 11.41 -1.65 -12.76
C VAL A 160 11.42 -2.36 -14.12
N ASP A 161 10.95 -1.68 -15.15
CA ASP A 161 10.88 -2.16 -16.54
C ASP A 161 9.99 -3.41 -16.69
N GLN A 162 8.83 -3.38 -16.02
CA GLN A 162 7.80 -4.43 -16.07
C GLN A 162 6.44 -3.79 -16.36
N ASP A 163 5.86 -4.04 -17.54
CA ASP A 163 4.62 -3.37 -17.99
C ASP A 163 3.48 -3.47 -16.95
N ASN A 164 3.34 -4.63 -16.31
CA ASN A 164 2.23 -4.91 -15.39
C ASN A 164 2.47 -4.43 -13.95
N THR A 165 3.61 -3.77 -13.69
CA THR A 165 3.92 -3.09 -12.42
C THR A 165 3.85 -1.57 -12.56
N SER A 166 3.83 -1.06 -13.79
CA SER A 166 3.86 0.37 -14.11
C SER A 166 2.78 1.18 -13.36
N ALA A 167 1.51 0.79 -13.42
CA ALA A 167 0.45 1.53 -12.71
C ALA A 167 0.57 1.46 -11.17
N TRP A 168 1.26 0.44 -10.66
CA TRP A 168 1.51 0.30 -9.23
C TRP A 168 2.67 1.18 -8.75
N TRP A 169 3.52 1.66 -9.66
CA TRP A 169 4.67 2.53 -9.38
C TRP A 169 4.29 3.73 -8.52
N GLU A 170 3.24 4.44 -8.93
CA GLU A 170 2.71 5.61 -8.25
C GLU A 170 1.93 5.26 -6.98
N THR A 171 1.21 4.14 -6.98
CA THR A 171 0.54 3.62 -5.77
C THR A 171 1.58 3.39 -4.67
N TRP A 172 2.72 2.83 -5.06
CA TRP A 172 3.81 2.52 -4.15
C TRP A 172 4.54 3.76 -3.64
N ALA A 173 4.79 4.73 -4.51
CA ALA A 173 5.38 6.00 -4.11
C ALA A 173 4.46 6.78 -3.17
N ASN A 174 3.14 6.74 -3.37
CA ASN A 174 2.20 7.32 -2.40
C ASN A 174 2.12 6.55 -1.09
N TRP A 175 2.36 5.24 -1.09
CA TRP A 175 2.54 4.51 0.17
C TRP A 175 3.79 4.98 0.93
N PHE A 176 4.92 5.20 0.25
CA PHE A 176 6.10 5.82 0.86
C PHE A 176 5.77 7.24 1.36
N ALA A 177 5.11 8.08 0.57
CA ALA A 177 4.77 9.43 1.02
C ALA A 177 3.88 9.44 2.26
N ASP A 178 2.78 8.67 2.27
CA ASP A 178 1.87 8.64 3.41
C ASP A 178 2.53 8.01 4.65
N THR A 179 3.22 6.89 4.48
CA THR A 179 3.93 6.22 5.59
C THR A 179 4.96 7.15 6.23
N TYR A 180 5.71 7.89 5.42
CA TYR A 180 6.66 8.88 5.91
C TYR A 180 5.97 9.98 6.69
N LYS A 181 4.83 10.50 6.20
CA LYS A 181 4.16 11.67 6.80
C LYS A 181 3.36 11.32 8.05
N THR A 182 2.72 10.17 8.08
CA THR A 182 1.62 9.88 9.03
C THR A 182 1.93 8.74 9.98
N SER A 183 2.68 7.72 9.53
CA SER A 183 2.80 6.45 10.26
C SER A 183 3.83 6.51 11.38
N ASP A 184 3.58 5.77 12.46
CA ASP A 184 4.55 5.55 13.54
C ASP A 184 5.79 4.77 13.08
N ILE A 185 5.71 4.04 11.97
CA ILE A 185 6.85 3.36 11.34
C ILE A 185 8.02 4.33 11.12
N CYS A 186 7.73 5.55 10.64
CA CYS A 186 8.76 6.57 10.39
C CYS A 186 8.88 7.62 11.51
N ALA A 187 8.21 7.46 12.66
CA ALA A 187 8.19 8.49 13.71
C ALA A 187 9.59 8.77 14.29
N ALA A 188 10.40 7.74 14.53
CA ALA A 188 11.75 7.92 15.04
C ALA A 188 12.65 8.68 14.05
N ALA A 189 12.59 8.33 12.76
CA ALA A 189 13.33 9.00 11.71
C ALA A 189 12.88 10.47 11.56
N ARG A 190 11.56 10.72 11.51
CA ARG A 190 11.02 12.09 11.51
C ARG A 190 11.53 12.90 12.70
N ALA A 191 11.46 12.36 13.91
CA ALA A 191 11.90 13.04 15.13
C ALA A 191 13.40 13.35 15.12
N ALA A 192 14.24 12.43 14.63
CA ALA A 192 15.69 12.63 14.53
C ALA A 192 16.07 13.81 13.63
N HIS A 193 15.24 14.13 12.64
CA HIS A 193 15.42 15.26 11.71
C HIS A 193 14.47 16.43 12.01
N GLY A 194 13.86 16.45 13.19
CA GLY A 194 12.98 17.53 13.65
C GLY A 194 11.78 17.76 12.72
N ARG A 195 11.23 16.70 12.13
CA ARG A 195 10.08 16.74 11.22
C ARG A 195 8.80 16.28 11.96
N PRO A 196 7.68 17.00 11.84
CA PRO A 196 6.42 16.60 12.48
C PRO A 196 5.66 15.56 11.64
N VAL A 197 4.60 14.99 12.22
CA VAL A 197 3.53 14.35 11.45
C VAL A 197 2.86 15.40 10.55
N ASP A 198 2.49 15.01 9.33
CA ASP A 198 1.84 15.87 8.35
C ASP A 198 0.52 15.25 7.84
N LYS A 199 -0.16 15.94 6.93
CA LYS A 199 -1.40 15.49 6.30
C LYS A 199 -1.20 14.23 5.49
N THR A 200 -2.22 13.38 5.48
CA THR A 200 -2.28 12.17 4.67
C THR A 200 -2.36 12.43 3.16
N GLU A 201 -1.90 11.47 2.35
CA GLU A 201 -2.14 11.34 0.92
C GLU A 201 -3.48 10.65 0.62
N PHE A 202 -4.37 10.54 1.61
CA PHE A 202 -5.65 9.85 1.48
C PHE A 202 -6.68 10.71 0.77
N TYR A 203 -7.38 10.12 -0.20
CA TYR A 203 -8.48 10.76 -0.91
C TYR A 203 -9.74 9.89 -0.77
N PRO A 204 -10.61 10.21 0.20
CA PRO A 204 -11.80 9.42 0.51
C PRO A 204 -12.79 9.31 -0.67
N ASP A 205 -12.92 10.36 -1.47
CA ASP A 205 -13.83 10.44 -2.62
C ASP A 205 -13.47 9.43 -3.71
N VAL A 206 -12.18 9.17 -3.92
CA VAL A 206 -11.72 8.16 -4.88
C VAL A 206 -11.65 6.79 -4.23
N THR A 207 -10.98 6.66 -3.08
CA THR A 207 -10.70 5.34 -2.50
C THR A 207 -11.96 4.65 -1.97
N VAL A 208 -12.81 5.41 -1.27
CA VAL A 208 -14.08 4.90 -0.72
C VAL A 208 -15.21 5.18 -1.71
N GLY A 209 -15.34 6.42 -2.16
CA GLY A 209 -16.41 6.85 -3.05
C GLY A 209 -16.38 6.18 -4.43
N ASN A 210 -15.20 5.76 -4.93
CA ASN A 210 -15.05 4.97 -6.16
C ASN A 210 -14.46 3.58 -5.89
N SER A 211 -14.74 3.00 -4.73
CA SER A 211 -14.29 1.64 -4.35
C SER A 211 -14.71 0.54 -5.35
N HIS A 212 -15.73 0.77 -6.18
CA HIS A 212 -16.17 -0.15 -7.22
C HIS A 212 -15.19 -0.26 -8.41
N LEU A 213 -14.26 0.68 -8.57
CA LEU A 213 -13.22 0.60 -9.58
C LEU A 213 -12.30 -0.61 -9.33
N PRO A 214 -11.61 -1.12 -10.36
CA PRO A 214 -10.58 -2.14 -10.15
C PRO A 214 -9.50 -1.65 -9.17
N ILE A 215 -8.88 -2.57 -8.42
CA ILE A 215 -8.03 -2.22 -7.27
C ILE A 215 -6.90 -1.23 -7.61
N VAL A 216 -6.28 -1.35 -8.77
CA VAL A 216 -5.30 -0.39 -9.30
C VAL A 216 -5.49 -0.27 -10.81
N VAL A 217 -5.90 0.91 -11.27
CA VAL A 217 -5.99 1.29 -12.68
C VAL A 217 -5.58 2.75 -12.88
N GLY A 218 -4.99 3.03 -14.03
CA GLY A 218 -4.59 4.37 -14.44
C GLY A 218 -5.63 5.10 -15.30
N GLY A 219 -5.16 6.17 -15.94
CA GLY A 219 -6.00 7.06 -16.74
C GLY A 219 -6.75 8.12 -15.93
N THR A 220 -7.47 9.01 -16.62
CA THR A 220 -8.13 10.19 -16.04
C THR A 220 -9.10 9.87 -14.90
N ASN A 221 -9.76 8.71 -14.96
CA ASN A 221 -10.72 8.25 -13.96
C ASN A 221 -10.17 7.07 -13.13
N GLY A 222 -8.85 6.82 -13.20
CA GLY A 222 -8.19 5.77 -12.45
C GLY A 222 -8.00 6.13 -10.98
N ASN A 223 -7.42 5.19 -10.24
CA ASN A 223 -7.18 5.29 -8.81
C ASN A 223 -5.72 4.99 -8.43
N LEU A 224 -4.81 4.91 -9.39
CA LEU A 224 -3.41 4.50 -9.17
C LEU A 224 -2.71 5.29 -8.04
N TYR A 225 -2.90 6.61 -7.95
CA TYR A 225 -2.34 7.42 -6.86
C TYR A 225 -3.08 7.23 -5.52
N ARG A 226 -4.26 6.64 -5.50
CA ARG A 226 -5.15 6.57 -4.31
C ARG A 226 -5.32 5.16 -3.75
N ALA A 227 -4.80 4.15 -4.44
CA ALA A 227 -4.92 2.75 -4.04
C ALA A 227 -3.91 2.29 -2.96
N TRP A 228 -3.02 3.19 -2.52
CA TRP A 228 -2.00 2.90 -1.50
C TRP A 228 -2.55 2.38 -0.15
N PRO A 229 -3.80 2.66 0.29
CA PRO A 229 -4.30 2.12 1.57
C PRO A 229 -4.30 0.60 1.64
N PHE A 230 -4.37 -0.10 0.51
CA PHE A 230 -4.21 -1.56 0.47
C PHE A 230 -2.82 -1.99 0.96
N MET A 231 -1.77 -1.23 0.61
CA MET A 231 -0.40 -1.49 1.05
C MET A 231 -0.23 -1.20 2.53
N THR A 232 -0.84 -0.13 3.03
CA THR A 232 -0.87 0.17 4.47
C THR A 232 -1.56 -0.94 5.25
N TYR A 233 -2.71 -1.44 4.78
CA TYR A 233 -3.40 -2.57 5.39
C TYR A 233 -2.52 -3.83 5.50
N LEU A 234 -1.80 -4.18 4.42
CA LEU A 234 -0.87 -5.31 4.44
C LEU A 234 0.32 -5.06 5.39
N THR A 235 0.78 -3.81 5.48
CA THR A 235 1.92 -3.41 6.31
C THR A 235 1.58 -3.45 7.81
N THR A 236 0.40 -2.96 8.19
CA THR A 236 -0.05 -2.93 9.60
C THR A 236 -0.55 -4.29 10.07
N ASN A 237 -1.01 -5.13 9.14
CA ASN A 237 -1.37 -6.53 9.37
C ASN A 237 -2.35 -6.75 10.54
N LEU A 238 -3.37 -5.91 10.61
CA LEU A 238 -4.37 -5.92 11.69
C LEU A 238 -5.16 -7.23 11.79
N ASP A 239 -5.19 -8.01 10.71
CA ASP A 239 -5.88 -9.31 10.65
C ASP A 239 -4.95 -10.51 10.87
N ASN A 240 -3.68 -10.28 11.25
CA ASN A 240 -2.69 -11.34 11.47
C ASN A 240 -2.52 -12.27 10.27
N ILE A 241 -2.57 -11.72 9.06
CA ILE A 241 -2.32 -12.43 7.81
C ILE A 241 -0.89 -13.00 7.87
N PRO A 242 -0.71 -14.32 7.67
CA PRO A 242 0.61 -14.92 7.64
C PRO A 242 1.52 -14.26 6.60
N ASN A 243 2.77 -14.00 6.98
CA ASN A 243 3.80 -13.37 6.14
C ASN A 243 3.55 -11.90 5.73
N ALA A 244 2.45 -11.28 6.14
CA ALA A 244 2.26 -9.83 6.05
C ALA A 244 2.95 -9.10 7.21
N GLY A 245 2.88 -7.77 7.24
CA GLY A 245 3.53 -6.93 8.25
C GLY A 245 4.57 -5.98 7.65
N LEU A 246 5.42 -5.40 8.49
CA LEU A 246 6.35 -4.31 8.12
C LEU A 246 7.23 -4.60 6.90
N ASP A 247 7.60 -5.87 6.68
CA ASP A 247 8.50 -6.26 5.59
C ASP A 247 7.78 -6.58 4.27
N ILE A 248 6.44 -6.63 4.25
CA ILE A 248 5.67 -7.15 3.12
C ILE A 248 5.95 -6.38 1.82
N MET A 249 6.03 -5.05 1.92
CA MET A 249 6.29 -4.21 0.75
C MET A 249 7.67 -4.50 0.15
N ARG A 250 8.70 -4.64 0.99
CA ARG A 250 10.04 -5.03 0.52
C ARG A 250 10.04 -6.46 -0.05
N GLN A 251 9.31 -7.39 0.57
CA GLN A 251 9.20 -8.78 0.09
C GLN A 251 8.55 -8.89 -1.28
N ILE A 252 7.56 -8.06 -1.61
CA ILE A 252 6.96 -8.06 -2.95
C ILE A 252 8.01 -7.69 -4.00
N ASN A 253 8.84 -6.67 -3.76
CA ASN A 253 9.93 -6.32 -4.68
C ASN A 253 10.93 -7.46 -4.85
N ILE A 254 11.37 -8.03 -3.73
CA ILE A 254 12.37 -9.11 -3.73
C ILE A 254 11.82 -10.37 -4.42
N GLN A 255 10.56 -10.72 -4.19
CA GLN A 255 10.00 -11.97 -4.71
C GLN A 255 9.30 -11.83 -6.07
N TYR A 256 9.28 -10.61 -6.63
CA TYR A 256 8.82 -10.38 -7.98
C TYR A 256 9.72 -11.12 -8.98
N ARG A 257 9.10 -11.78 -9.97
CA ARG A 257 9.82 -12.49 -11.03
C ARG A 257 9.93 -11.58 -12.26
N SER A 258 11.10 -11.01 -12.50
CA SER A 258 11.36 -10.19 -13.70
C SER A 258 11.05 -10.96 -14.97
N GLY A 259 10.39 -10.31 -15.93
CA GLY A 259 9.97 -10.91 -17.20
C GLY A 259 8.83 -11.93 -17.09
N SER A 260 8.20 -12.06 -15.93
CA SER A 260 7.06 -12.99 -15.76
C SER A 260 5.76 -12.47 -16.36
N GLY A 261 5.66 -11.16 -16.60
CA GLY A 261 4.40 -10.51 -16.94
C GLY A 261 3.38 -10.54 -15.81
N GLU A 262 3.76 -10.86 -14.56
CA GLU A 262 2.80 -10.91 -13.46
C GLU A 262 2.52 -9.51 -12.88
N THR A 263 1.31 -9.31 -12.33
CA THR A 263 1.01 -8.12 -11.51
C THR A 263 1.51 -8.30 -10.07
N PRO A 264 1.64 -7.23 -9.27
CA PRO A 264 2.00 -7.34 -7.86
C PRO A 264 1.09 -8.26 -7.03
N LEU A 265 -0.19 -8.41 -7.43
CA LEU A 265 -1.13 -9.34 -6.81
C LEU A 265 -0.69 -10.80 -6.91
N HIS A 266 0.01 -11.19 -7.99
CA HIS A 266 0.53 -12.55 -8.15
C HIS A 266 1.69 -12.83 -7.20
N THR A 267 2.56 -11.83 -7.00
CA THR A 267 3.64 -11.93 -6.03
C THR A 267 3.08 -11.99 -4.61
N LEU A 268 2.10 -11.14 -4.30
CA LEU A 268 1.36 -11.19 -3.03
C LEU A 268 0.71 -12.55 -2.79
N GLN A 269 0.05 -13.12 -3.80
CA GLN A 269 -0.59 -14.43 -3.66
C GLN A 269 0.42 -15.54 -3.33
N ARG A 270 1.63 -15.44 -3.88
CA ARG A 270 2.72 -16.37 -3.58
C ARG A 270 3.28 -16.21 -2.16
N ILE A 271 3.28 -14.99 -1.61
CA ILE A 271 3.78 -14.70 -0.26
C ILE A 271 2.73 -15.01 0.82
N LEU A 272 1.48 -14.57 0.59
CA LEU A 272 0.41 -14.53 1.58
C LEU A 272 -0.62 -15.66 1.43
N GLY A 273 -0.67 -16.32 0.27
CA GLY A 273 -1.74 -17.25 -0.08
C GLY A 273 -2.87 -16.56 -0.87
N PRO A 274 -4.08 -17.16 -0.94
CA PRO A 274 -5.16 -16.63 -1.77
C PRO A 274 -5.48 -15.16 -1.50
N ILE A 275 -5.39 -14.30 -2.52
CA ILE A 275 -5.50 -12.84 -2.34
C ILE A 275 -6.94 -12.36 -2.17
N GLY A 276 -7.93 -13.10 -2.72
CA GLY A 276 -9.34 -12.71 -2.69
C GLY A 276 -9.85 -12.40 -1.27
N PRO A 277 -9.72 -13.33 -0.30
CA PRO A 277 -10.09 -13.06 1.09
C PRO A 277 -9.37 -11.87 1.72
N ILE A 278 -8.10 -11.65 1.37
CA ILE A 278 -7.29 -10.53 1.88
C ILE A 278 -7.84 -9.19 1.34
N VAL A 279 -8.17 -9.13 0.05
CA VAL A 279 -8.82 -7.96 -0.56
C VAL A 279 -10.22 -7.72 0.04
N GLY A 280 -10.97 -8.78 0.30
CA GLY A 280 -12.26 -8.69 0.98
C GLY A 280 -12.16 -8.04 2.38
N ALA A 281 -11.22 -8.53 3.19
CA ALA A 281 -10.95 -8.00 4.53
C ALA A 281 -10.43 -6.55 4.49
N TYR A 282 -9.56 -6.22 3.53
CA TYR A 282 -9.14 -4.84 3.24
C TYR A 282 -10.36 -3.93 3.02
N TRP A 283 -11.27 -4.30 2.11
CA TRP A 283 -12.44 -3.48 1.83
C TRP A 283 -13.40 -3.38 3.02
N ALA A 284 -13.55 -4.44 3.81
CA ALA A 284 -14.31 -4.41 5.05
C ALA A 284 -13.73 -3.36 6.02
N ARG A 285 -12.40 -3.30 6.17
CA ARG A 285 -11.73 -2.28 6.99
C ARG A 285 -11.89 -0.88 6.44
N MET A 286 -11.84 -0.72 5.12
CA MET A 286 -11.98 0.57 4.45
C MET A 286 -13.36 1.21 4.59
N ALA A 287 -14.42 0.45 4.95
CA ALA A 287 -15.74 1.02 5.25
C ALA A 287 -15.70 2.17 6.27
N TYR A 288 -14.75 2.10 7.23
CA TYR A 288 -14.51 3.15 8.22
C TYR A 288 -13.01 3.51 8.35
N VAL A 289 -12.22 3.19 7.32
CA VAL A 289 -10.76 3.44 7.24
C VAL A 289 -10.02 2.91 8.49
N ASP A 290 -10.37 1.69 8.91
CA ASP A 290 -9.75 0.99 10.03
C ASP A 290 -8.50 0.20 9.60
N ILE A 291 -7.47 0.94 9.18
CA ILE A 291 -6.21 0.42 8.65
C ILE A 291 -4.98 0.86 9.46
N ASP A 292 -5.20 1.30 10.70
CA ASP A 292 -4.16 1.85 11.60
C ASP A 292 -3.44 3.07 11.01
N ASN A 293 -4.25 3.97 10.44
CA ASN A 293 -3.82 5.29 9.97
C ASN A 293 -4.76 6.35 10.56
N PRO A 294 -4.47 6.88 11.76
CA PRO A 294 -5.38 7.80 12.45
C PRO A 294 -5.58 9.11 11.69
N VAL A 295 -4.57 9.59 10.95
CA VAL A 295 -4.66 10.82 10.14
C VAL A 295 -5.61 10.62 8.95
N ALA A 296 -5.50 9.49 8.25
CA ALA A 296 -6.43 9.13 7.18
C ALA A 296 -7.86 8.91 7.69
N ARG A 297 -8.01 8.27 8.86
CA ARG A 297 -9.32 8.07 9.48
C ARG A 297 -9.97 9.38 9.92
N GLU A 298 -9.20 10.31 10.46
CA GLU A 298 -9.73 11.65 10.78
C GLU A 298 -10.18 12.38 9.51
N TYR A 299 -9.36 12.35 8.45
CA TYR A 299 -9.69 12.99 7.18
C TYR A 299 -10.91 12.36 6.51
N PHE A 300 -11.07 11.04 6.61
CA PHE A 300 -12.27 10.32 6.19
C PHE A 300 -13.53 10.90 6.82
N TRP A 301 -13.57 11.04 8.14
CA TRP A 301 -14.75 11.56 8.85
C TRP A 301 -15.06 13.02 8.51
N GLN A 302 -14.05 13.84 8.21
CA GLN A 302 -14.25 15.20 7.70
C GLN A 302 -14.92 15.22 6.32
N LYS A 303 -14.81 14.14 5.54
CA LYS A 303 -15.35 14.02 4.18
C LYS A 303 -16.56 13.10 4.09
N TYR A 304 -16.85 12.31 5.11
CA TYR A 304 -17.83 11.22 5.08
C TYR A 304 -19.20 11.64 4.55
N SER A 305 -19.71 12.80 4.99
CA SER A 305 -21.01 13.34 4.56
C SER A 305 -21.08 13.71 3.07
N ASN A 306 -19.93 13.84 2.40
CA ASN A 306 -19.83 14.19 0.97
C ASN A 306 -19.53 12.96 0.10
N LEU A 307 -19.41 11.77 0.70
CA LEU A 307 -19.14 10.54 -0.05
C LEU A 307 -20.43 9.99 -0.66
N THR A 308 -20.31 9.48 -1.88
CA THR A 308 -21.41 8.84 -2.60
C THR A 308 -21.41 7.34 -2.34
N PHE A 309 -22.42 6.86 -1.63
CA PHE A 309 -22.67 5.43 -1.38
C PHE A 309 -23.83 4.86 -2.20
N ASP A 310 -24.24 5.56 -3.26
CA ASP A 310 -25.35 5.20 -4.15
C ASP A 310 -25.00 4.02 -5.07
N ASN A 311 -24.79 2.85 -4.47
CA ASN A 311 -24.28 1.66 -5.16
C ASN A 311 -25.39 0.70 -5.61
N VAL A 312 -26.62 0.85 -5.13
CA VAL A 312 -27.70 -0.14 -5.30
C VAL A 312 -29.04 0.53 -5.62
N ASP A 313 -29.90 -0.17 -6.35
CA ASP A 313 -31.30 0.18 -6.58
C ASP A 313 -32.23 -0.69 -5.71
N GLN A 314 -33.29 -0.10 -5.16
CA GLN A 314 -34.29 -0.82 -4.38
C GLN A 314 -35.36 -1.43 -5.29
N ASN A 315 -35.59 -2.75 -5.16
CA ASN A 315 -36.56 -3.50 -5.98
C ASN A 315 -37.86 -3.85 -5.22
N GLY A 316 -38.04 -3.30 -4.02
CA GLY A 316 -39.17 -3.58 -3.12
C GLY A 316 -38.93 -4.78 -2.18
N ASN A 317 -39.76 -4.90 -1.13
CA ASN A 317 -39.70 -5.98 -0.14
C ASN A 317 -38.32 -6.20 0.52
N GLY A 318 -37.56 -5.12 0.73
CA GLY A 318 -36.21 -5.16 1.29
C GLY A 318 -35.16 -5.75 0.35
N SER A 319 -35.47 -5.91 -0.94
CA SER A 319 -34.55 -6.41 -1.97
C SER A 319 -33.85 -5.26 -2.69
N TYR A 320 -32.58 -5.44 -2.98
CA TYR A 320 -31.71 -4.47 -3.65
C TYR A 320 -30.86 -5.16 -4.72
N THR A 321 -30.53 -4.43 -5.79
CA THR A 321 -29.61 -4.88 -6.85
C THR A 321 -28.51 -3.86 -7.02
N VAL A 322 -27.27 -4.30 -7.26
CA VAL A 322 -26.17 -3.39 -7.57
C VAL A 322 -26.42 -2.62 -8.87
N LYS A 323 -26.09 -1.32 -8.89
CA LYS A 323 -26.18 -0.52 -10.12
C LYS A 323 -25.10 -0.98 -11.10
N PRO A 324 -25.39 -1.19 -12.39
CA PRO A 324 -24.37 -1.62 -13.35
C PRO A 324 -23.13 -0.71 -13.38
N ALA A 325 -23.32 0.62 -13.31
CA ALA A 325 -22.23 1.60 -13.30
C ALA A 325 -21.41 1.63 -12.00
N ARG A 326 -21.86 0.93 -10.94
CA ARG A 326 -21.23 0.86 -9.62
C ARG A 326 -20.94 -0.59 -9.22
N SER A 327 -21.09 -1.53 -10.15
CA SER A 327 -20.81 -2.93 -9.93
C SER A 327 -19.30 -3.12 -9.69
N PRO A 328 -18.88 -3.84 -8.63
CA PRO A 328 -17.46 -3.95 -8.30
C PRO A 328 -16.66 -4.62 -9.40
N GLY A 329 -15.72 -3.89 -9.99
CA GLY A 329 -14.73 -4.43 -10.93
C GLY A 329 -13.71 -5.34 -10.23
N TYR A 330 -12.69 -5.77 -10.95
CA TYR A 330 -11.68 -6.70 -10.46
C TYR A 330 -11.03 -6.22 -9.15
N MET A 331 -11.26 -6.98 -8.07
CA MET A 331 -10.77 -6.67 -6.71
C MET A 331 -11.30 -5.33 -6.15
N GLY A 332 -12.36 -4.76 -6.73
CA GLY A 332 -13.10 -3.62 -6.20
C GLY A 332 -14.23 -4.04 -5.25
N ALA A 333 -14.93 -3.07 -4.66
CA ALA A 333 -16.03 -3.30 -3.73
C ALA A 333 -17.19 -2.31 -3.84
N SER A 334 -18.36 -2.72 -3.35
CA SER A 334 -19.48 -1.84 -3.02
C SER A 334 -19.57 -1.71 -1.50
N MET A 335 -19.60 -0.48 -1.00
CA MET A 335 -19.88 -0.17 0.41
C MET A 335 -21.27 0.43 0.53
N ILE A 336 -22.11 -0.19 1.34
CA ILE A 336 -23.55 0.11 1.42
C ILE A 336 -23.90 0.37 2.89
N PRO A 337 -23.84 1.63 3.35
CA PRO A 337 -24.30 2.00 4.68
C PRO A 337 -25.76 1.58 4.86
N LEU A 338 -26.08 1.05 6.03
CA LEU A 338 -27.40 0.53 6.36
C LEU A 338 -28.01 1.35 7.49
N ASN A 339 -29.30 1.63 7.37
CA ASN A 339 -30.10 2.15 8.44
C ASN A 339 -30.79 1.01 9.18
N ALA A 340 -30.27 0.63 10.35
CA ALA A 340 -30.85 -0.42 11.18
C ALA A 340 -32.22 -0.01 11.71
N THR A 341 -33.24 -0.85 11.46
CA THR A 341 -34.63 -0.64 11.93
C THR A 341 -35.01 -1.62 13.03
N SER A 342 -34.12 -2.54 13.38
CA SER A 342 -34.28 -3.49 14.48
C SER A 342 -32.94 -3.78 15.17
N SER A 343 -32.98 -4.46 16.31
CA SER A 343 -31.76 -4.85 17.05
C SER A 343 -30.96 -5.96 16.36
N ASN A 344 -31.46 -6.55 15.28
CA ASN A 344 -30.74 -7.49 14.44
C ASN A 344 -30.80 -7.07 12.98
N VAL A 345 -29.71 -7.26 12.26
CA VAL A 345 -29.67 -7.14 10.80
C VAL A 345 -29.40 -8.49 10.22
N ARG A 346 -30.23 -8.88 9.24
CA ARG A 346 -30.02 -10.05 8.40
C ARG A 346 -29.84 -9.60 6.95
N VAL A 347 -28.85 -10.19 6.30
CA VAL A 347 -28.59 -10.03 4.87
C VAL A 347 -28.56 -11.41 4.22
N ASP A 348 -29.23 -11.54 3.09
CA ASP A 348 -29.16 -12.70 2.20
C ASP A 348 -28.63 -12.21 0.84
N ILE A 349 -27.46 -12.69 0.38
CA ILE A 349 -26.80 -12.26 -0.85
C ILE A 349 -26.92 -13.33 -1.94
N THR A 350 -27.11 -12.92 -3.18
CA THR A 350 -26.98 -13.77 -4.35
C THR A 350 -26.18 -13.04 -5.41
N ALA A 351 -25.11 -13.66 -5.92
CA ALA A 351 -24.21 -13.05 -6.89
C ALA A 351 -23.87 -14.01 -8.03
N ASN A 352 -23.60 -13.45 -9.21
CA ASN A 352 -23.04 -14.17 -10.34
C ASN A 352 -21.51 -13.93 -10.41
N GLY A 353 -20.77 -14.69 -9.61
CA GLY A 353 -19.31 -14.56 -9.51
C GLY A 353 -18.78 -15.04 -8.16
N THR A 354 -17.46 -15.01 -7.99
CA THR A 354 -16.85 -15.21 -6.67
C THR A 354 -16.75 -13.87 -5.96
N TYR A 355 -17.17 -13.84 -4.70
CA TYR A 355 -17.21 -12.63 -3.91
C TYR A 355 -16.82 -12.91 -2.46
N THR A 356 -16.47 -11.84 -1.76
CA THR A 356 -16.36 -11.79 -0.29
C THR A 356 -17.30 -10.72 0.20
N ALA A 357 -18.01 -10.97 1.29
CA ALA A 357 -18.89 -9.99 1.88
C ALA A 357 -18.81 -9.97 3.40
N SER A 358 -18.98 -8.79 3.97
CA SER A 358 -18.96 -8.58 5.42
C SER A 358 -19.97 -7.52 5.82
N LEU A 359 -20.62 -7.72 6.96
CA LEU A 359 -21.26 -6.64 7.71
C LEU A 359 -20.21 -6.02 8.62
N VAL A 360 -20.02 -4.72 8.48
CA VAL A 360 -19.05 -3.92 9.23
C VAL A 360 -19.81 -3.04 10.20
N PHE A 361 -19.44 -3.10 11.48
CA PHE A 361 -20.09 -2.34 12.54
C PHE A 361 -19.11 -1.34 13.12
N PHE A 362 -19.46 -0.07 13.11
CA PHE A 362 -18.65 1.00 13.70
C PHE A 362 -19.35 1.57 14.93
N ASN A 363 -18.68 1.52 16.08
CA ASN A 363 -19.21 2.08 17.31
C ASN A 363 -18.72 3.53 17.50
N GLY A 364 -19.61 4.50 17.32
CA GLY A 364 -19.25 5.92 17.37
C GLY A 364 -18.77 6.43 18.73
N LYS A 365 -19.05 5.70 19.83
CA LYS A 365 -18.60 6.07 21.19
C LYS A 365 -17.19 5.57 21.50
N THR A 366 -16.87 4.36 21.07
CA THR A 366 -15.59 3.70 21.37
C THR A 366 -14.58 3.81 20.24
N ASN A 367 -15.03 4.24 19.05
CA ASN A 367 -14.24 4.32 17.84
C ASN A 367 -13.67 2.94 17.41
N ALA A 368 -14.38 1.87 17.80
CA ALA A 368 -14.04 0.49 17.52
C ALA A 368 -14.88 -0.04 16.36
N THR A 369 -14.27 -0.90 15.54
CA THR A 369 -14.94 -1.58 14.43
C THR A 369 -14.95 -3.08 14.70
N ARG A 370 -16.04 -3.76 14.33
CA ARG A 370 -16.09 -5.23 14.29
C ARG A 370 -16.68 -5.72 12.96
N TYR A 371 -16.35 -6.94 12.61
CA TYR A 371 -16.63 -7.53 11.30
C TYR A 371 -17.40 -8.83 11.46
N VAL A 372 -18.38 -9.06 10.61
CA VAL A 372 -19.13 -10.32 10.52
C VAL A 372 -19.13 -10.76 9.06
N ASP A 373 -18.54 -11.92 8.78
CA ASP A 373 -18.53 -12.48 7.44
C ASP A 373 -19.94 -12.87 6.99
N VAL A 374 -20.23 -12.63 5.72
CA VAL A 374 -21.48 -13.02 5.06
C VAL A 374 -21.19 -14.09 4.02
N VAL A 375 -21.45 -15.34 4.39
CA VAL A 375 -21.37 -16.49 3.49
C VAL A 375 -22.79 -16.81 3.02
N ASP A 376 -23.21 -16.18 1.93
CA ASP A 376 -24.58 -16.16 1.38
C ASP A 376 -25.65 -15.57 2.31
N THR A 377 -25.59 -15.82 3.61
CA THR A 377 -26.52 -15.29 4.60
C THR A 377 -25.79 -15.02 5.91
N ALA A 378 -26.10 -13.90 6.56
CA ALA A 378 -25.69 -13.62 7.93
C ALA A 378 -26.82 -12.95 8.70
N THR A 379 -26.87 -13.20 10.02
CA THR A 379 -27.74 -12.46 10.95
C THR A 379 -26.92 -12.12 12.19
N THR A 380 -26.94 -10.85 12.60
CA THR A 380 -26.18 -10.38 13.75
C THR A 380 -26.90 -9.24 14.46
N GLY A 381 -26.64 -9.13 15.77
CA GLY A 381 -27.11 -8.02 16.57
C GLY A 381 -26.43 -6.70 16.20
N VAL A 382 -27.15 -5.60 16.44
CA VAL A 382 -26.67 -4.22 16.34
C VAL A 382 -26.84 -3.55 17.69
N SER A 383 -25.77 -2.98 18.20
CA SER A 383 -25.80 -2.20 19.44
C SER A 383 -26.31 -0.78 19.17
N THR A 384 -26.85 -0.11 20.19
CA THR A 384 -27.46 1.22 20.05
C THR A 384 -26.52 2.30 19.47
N ASP A 385 -25.21 2.13 19.64
CA ASP A 385 -24.19 3.08 19.20
C ASP A 385 -23.43 2.62 17.95
N GLU A 386 -23.91 1.57 17.27
CA GLU A 386 -23.29 1.02 16.07
C GLU A 386 -23.98 1.50 14.79
N GLU A 387 -23.16 2.01 13.87
CA GLU A 387 -23.51 2.11 12.45
C GLU A 387 -23.15 0.80 11.75
N VAL A 388 -23.88 0.44 10.70
CA VAL A 388 -23.68 -0.80 9.96
C VAL A 388 -23.45 -0.50 8.49
N THR A 389 -22.44 -1.12 7.89
CA THR A 389 -22.19 -1.07 6.44
C THR A 389 -22.07 -2.49 5.90
N LEU A 390 -22.83 -2.81 4.85
CA LEU A 390 -22.58 -4.01 4.05
C LEU A 390 -21.47 -3.72 3.05
N VAL A 391 -20.43 -4.54 3.04
CA VAL A 391 -19.35 -4.50 2.04
C VAL A 391 -19.41 -5.77 1.20
N VAL A 392 -19.42 -5.62 -0.12
CA VAL A 392 -19.37 -6.74 -1.08
C VAL A 392 -18.25 -6.47 -2.08
N ALA A 393 -17.24 -7.35 -2.11
CA ALA A 393 -16.08 -7.22 -3.00
C ALA A 393 -16.03 -8.33 -4.06
N ASN A 394 -15.66 -7.96 -5.28
CA ASN A 394 -15.45 -8.89 -6.39
C ASN A 394 -14.06 -9.52 -6.28
N THR A 395 -14.00 -10.77 -5.84
CA THR A 395 -12.77 -11.46 -5.47
C THR A 395 -12.64 -12.76 -6.25
N PRO A 396 -12.41 -12.67 -7.58
CA PRO A 396 -12.27 -13.85 -8.42
C PRO A 396 -11.09 -14.71 -7.94
N LYS A 397 -11.22 -16.02 -8.07
CA LYS A 397 -10.20 -16.98 -7.63
C LYS A 397 -8.91 -16.88 -8.44
N GLU A 398 -9.06 -16.62 -9.74
CA GLU A 398 -7.94 -16.49 -10.66
C GLU A 398 -7.54 -15.02 -10.79
N LEU A 399 -6.24 -14.79 -10.76
CA LEU A 399 -5.69 -13.46 -10.94
C LEU A 399 -5.64 -13.11 -12.42
N ILE A 400 -5.96 -11.86 -12.71
CA ILE A 400 -5.84 -11.31 -14.05
C ILE A 400 -4.48 -10.64 -14.18
N THR A 401 -3.79 -10.96 -15.26
CA THR A 401 -2.60 -10.23 -15.71
C THR A 401 -3.04 -9.01 -16.50
N TYR A 402 -2.59 -7.82 -16.12
CA TYR A 402 -2.96 -6.58 -16.80
C TYR A 402 -1.91 -5.48 -16.61
N ASN A 403 -1.85 -4.57 -17.58
CA ASN A 403 -1.16 -3.28 -17.46
C ASN A 403 -2.20 -2.25 -17.00
N GLY A 404 -1.98 -1.60 -15.86
CA GLY A 404 -2.98 -0.66 -15.32
C GLY A 404 -3.11 0.64 -16.12
N TYR A 405 -2.13 1.01 -16.95
CA TYR A 405 -2.26 2.16 -17.87
C TYR A 405 -2.98 1.80 -19.18
N GLU A 406 -3.01 0.50 -19.52
CA GLU A 406 -3.72 -0.03 -20.68
C GLU A 406 -4.76 -1.08 -20.21
N PRO A 407 -5.76 -0.66 -19.41
CA PRO A 407 -6.65 -1.60 -18.74
C PRO A 407 -7.52 -2.33 -19.76
N ILE A 408 -7.64 -3.65 -19.59
CA ILE A 408 -8.46 -4.52 -20.42
C ILE A 408 -9.93 -4.56 -19.92
N PRO A 409 -10.91 -4.86 -20.79
CA PRO A 409 -12.33 -4.88 -20.41
C PRO A 409 -12.66 -5.77 -19.21
N GLU A 410 -11.96 -6.88 -19.06
CA GLU A 410 -12.17 -7.89 -18.01
C GLU A 410 -12.02 -7.32 -16.60
N LEU A 411 -11.20 -6.26 -16.43
CA LEU A 411 -11.08 -5.58 -15.14
C LEU A 411 -12.38 -4.90 -14.73
N TYR A 412 -13.21 -4.50 -15.69
CA TYR A 412 -14.46 -3.79 -15.49
C TYR A 412 -15.69 -4.69 -15.61
N TYR A 413 -15.49 -6.02 -15.74
CA TYR A 413 -16.59 -6.96 -15.60
C TYR A 413 -17.04 -6.97 -14.15
N GLY A 414 -18.04 -6.13 -13.88
CA GLY A 414 -18.54 -5.92 -12.54
C GLY A 414 -19.25 -7.14 -11.99
N LEU A 415 -19.10 -7.37 -10.68
CA LEU A 415 -19.87 -8.38 -9.96
C LEU A 415 -21.34 -7.97 -9.95
N ASP A 416 -22.17 -8.76 -10.64
CA ASP A 416 -23.62 -8.65 -10.55
C ASP A 416 -24.12 -9.37 -9.30
N PHE A 417 -24.73 -8.61 -8.39
CA PHE A 417 -25.29 -9.16 -7.16
C PHE A 417 -26.60 -8.48 -6.74
N THR A 418 -27.39 -9.25 -6.03
CA THR A 418 -28.60 -8.84 -5.34
C THR A 418 -28.51 -9.22 -3.88
N PHE A 419 -29.22 -8.50 -3.02
CA PHE A 419 -29.36 -8.91 -1.64
C PHE A 419 -30.72 -8.52 -1.08
N LYS A 420 -31.11 -9.22 -0.02
CA LYS A 420 -32.30 -8.94 0.77
C LYS A 420 -31.90 -8.57 2.19
N LEU A 421 -32.48 -7.49 2.70
CA LEU A 421 -32.33 -7.05 4.08
C LEU A 421 -33.58 -7.37 4.91
N CYS A 422 -33.34 -7.81 6.15
CA CYS A 422 -34.33 -7.83 7.21
C CYS A 422 -33.76 -7.09 8.43
N GLY A 423 -34.56 -6.20 9.03
CA GLY A 423 -34.13 -5.39 10.19
C GLY A 423 -33.24 -4.19 9.86
N ALA A 424 -33.06 -3.87 8.57
CA ALA A 424 -32.41 -2.65 8.08
C ALA A 424 -32.91 -2.27 6.68
N THR A 425 -32.58 -1.06 6.24
CA THR A 425 -32.68 -0.60 4.85
C THR A 425 -31.31 -0.08 4.38
N ALA A 426 -30.97 -0.27 3.11
CA ALA A 426 -29.84 0.40 2.46
C ALA A 426 -30.23 1.79 1.96
#